data_AF-A0A955QHN8-F1
#
_entry.id   AF-A0A955QHN8-F1
#
_cell.length_a   1.000
_cell.length_b   1.000
_cell.length_c   1.000
_cell.angle_alpha   90.00
_cell.angle_beta   90.00
_cell.angle_gamma   90.00
#
_symmetry.space_group_name_H-M   'P 1'
#
loop_
_entity.id
_entity.type
_entity.pdbx_description
1 polymer ?
#
loop_
_entity_poly.entity_id
_entity_poly.type
_entity_poly.pdbx_seq_one_letter_code
_entity_poly.pdbx_strand_id
1 'polypeptide(L)'
;MVFEKFQKEVTAILARYPVKRSALLPLLNLAQEQEGFVSEPAMREIAKILDLTPPQVFETVTFYTMFNLKPIGTFHLQVCRSLMCALVGSEDVVGWIKN
;
A
#
# COMPACT_ATOMS: atom_id res chain seq x y z
N MET A 1 -5.42 -7.67 17.12
CA MET A 1 -5.16 -7.96 15.69
C MET A 1 -5.29 -6.65 14.90
N VAL A 2 -4.49 -6.42 13.85
CA VAL A 2 -4.50 -5.16 13.09
C VAL A 2 -5.88 -4.90 12.48
N PHE A 3 -6.55 -5.94 11.98
CA PHE A 3 -7.88 -5.81 11.34
C PHE A 3 -9.07 -6.04 12.29
N GLU A 4 -8.85 -6.16 13.59
CA GLU A 4 -9.93 -6.41 14.57
C GLU A 4 -10.98 -5.30 14.58
N LYS A 5 -10.54 -4.06 14.33
CA LYS A 5 -11.42 -2.88 14.23
C LYS A 5 -12.10 -2.72 12.87
N PHE A 6 -11.64 -3.43 11.83
CA PHE A 6 -12.02 -3.22 10.42
C PHE A 6 -12.59 -4.48 9.75
N GLN A 7 -13.24 -5.35 10.52
CA GLN A 7 -13.79 -6.60 9.98
C GLN A 7 -14.86 -6.39 8.91
N LYS A 8 -15.62 -5.29 8.98
CA LYS A 8 -16.66 -4.97 8.00
C LYS A 8 -16.02 -4.67 6.64
N GLU A 9 -14.99 -3.83 6.64
CA GLU A 9 -14.22 -3.46 5.46
C GLU A 9 -13.57 -4.71 4.86
N VAL A 10 -12.86 -5.50 5.67
CA VAL A 10 -12.23 -6.76 5.22
C VAL A 10 -13.25 -7.69 4.56
N THR A 11 -14.42 -7.88 5.18
CA THR A 11 -15.48 -8.73 4.62
C THR A 11 -16.02 -8.17 3.30
N ALA A 12 -16.23 -6.86 3.22
CA ALA A 12 -16.63 -6.19 1.98
C ALA A 12 -15.54 -6.31 0.89
N ILE A 13 -14.25 -6.26 1.25
CA ILE A 13 -13.15 -6.49 0.32
C ILE A 13 -13.21 -7.92 -0.23
N LEU A 14 -13.33 -8.91 0.65
CA LEU A 14 -13.36 -10.32 0.26
C LEU A 14 -14.55 -10.65 -0.64
N ALA A 15 -15.72 -10.06 -0.36
CA ALA A 15 -16.94 -10.28 -1.15
C ALA A 15 -16.84 -9.78 -2.60
N ARG A 16 -15.90 -8.88 -2.92
CA ARG A 16 -15.69 -8.38 -4.28
C ARG A 16 -15.05 -9.40 -5.22
N TYR A 17 -14.42 -10.45 -4.69
CA TYR A 17 -13.60 -11.35 -5.49
C TYR A 17 -14.05 -12.82 -5.33
N PRO A 18 -14.18 -13.57 -6.43
CA PRO A 18 -14.47 -15.00 -6.35
C PRO A 18 -13.28 -15.81 -5.80
N VAL A 19 -12.06 -15.29 -5.94
CA VAL A 19 -10.82 -15.90 -5.45
C VAL A 19 -10.24 -15.03 -4.36
N LYS A 20 -10.05 -15.58 -3.15
CA LYS A 20 -9.54 -14.84 -1.98
C LYS A 20 -8.23 -14.11 -2.28
N ARG A 21 -7.27 -14.78 -2.94
CA ARG A 21 -5.96 -14.20 -3.30
C ARG A 21 -6.06 -12.85 -4.03
N SER A 22 -7.11 -12.63 -4.82
CA SER A 22 -7.30 -11.37 -5.56
C SER A 22 -7.57 -10.16 -4.64
N ALA A 23 -7.97 -10.40 -3.39
CA ALA A 23 -8.15 -9.36 -2.38
C ALA A 23 -6.83 -8.87 -1.74
N LEU A 24 -5.67 -9.40 -2.16
CA LEU A 24 -4.37 -9.06 -1.57
C LEU A 24 -4.02 -7.57 -1.65
N LEU A 25 -4.07 -6.96 -2.85
CA LEU A 25 -3.72 -5.54 -2.99
C LEU A 25 -4.69 -4.61 -2.23
N PRO A 26 -6.02 -4.81 -2.29
CA PRO A 26 -6.95 -4.01 -1.48
C PRO A 26 -6.74 -4.16 0.03
N LEU A 27 -6.39 -5.35 0.53
CA LEU A 27 -6.12 -5.54 1.96
C LEU A 27 -4.80 -4.90 2.39
N LEU A 28 -3.76 -4.95 1.54
CA LEU A 28 -2.51 -4.22 1.78
C LEU A 28 -2.73 -2.71 1.77
N ASN A 29 -3.58 -2.21 0.87
CA ASN A 29 -3.96 -0.79 0.84
C ASN A 29 -4.71 -0.39 2.11
N LEU A 30 -5.66 -1.22 2.56
CA LEU A 30 -6.36 -0.98 3.82
C LEU A 30 -5.38 -0.93 5.01
N ALA A 31 -4.40 -1.85 5.08
CA ALA A 31 -3.37 -1.80 6.13
C ALA A 31 -2.58 -0.48 6.09
N GLN A 32 -2.15 -0.06 4.90
CA GLN A 32 -1.40 1.18 4.73
C GLN A 32 -2.20 2.43 5.09
N GLU A 33 -3.49 2.49 4.76
CA GLU A 33 -4.34 3.64 5.11
C GLU A 33 -4.45 3.84 6.63
N GLN A 34 -4.34 2.77 7.42
CA GLN A 34 -4.45 2.85 8.88
C GLN A 34 -3.16 3.27 9.56
N GLU A 35 -2.02 2.74 9.12
CA GLU A 35 -0.75 2.95 9.81
C GLU A 35 0.18 3.93 9.06
N GLY A 36 -0.19 4.34 7.84
CA GLY A 36 0.65 5.12 6.91
C GLY A 36 1.68 4.27 6.15
N PHE A 37 1.85 3.01 6.54
CA PHE A 37 2.75 2.03 5.94
C PHE A 37 2.22 0.62 6.21
N VAL A 38 2.77 -0.40 5.54
CA VAL A 38 2.39 -1.80 5.74
C VAL A 38 3.36 -2.44 6.73
N SER A 39 2.89 -2.69 7.96
CA SER A 39 3.69 -3.34 9.00
C SER A 39 3.76 -4.86 8.83
N GLU A 40 4.85 -5.47 9.33
CA GLU A 40 5.05 -6.93 9.28
C GLU A 40 3.93 -7.73 10.00
N PRO A 41 3.38 -7.28 11.16
CA PRO A 41 2.19 -7.89 11.75
C PRO A 41 0.98 -7.86 10.81
N ALA A 42 0.74 -6.74 10.11
CA ALA A 42 -0.36 -6.62 9.16
C ALA A 42 -0.19 -7.62 7.99
N MET A 43 1.02 -7.75 7.44
CA MET A 43 1.32 -8.74 6.38
C MET A 43 1.03 -10.17 6.83
N ARG A 44 1.45 -10.55 8.04
CA ARG A 44 1.18 -11.88 8.61
C ARG A 44 -0.32 -12.13 8.80
N GLU A 45 -1.07 -11.12 9.18
CA GLU A 45 -2.51 -11.22 9.35
C GLU A 45 -3.23 -11.35 8.01
N ILE A 46 -2.85 -10.58 6.99
CA ILE A 46 -3.36 -10.71 5.62
C ILE A 46 -3.07 -12.10 5.06
N ALA A 47 -1.87 -12.63 5.29
CA ALA A 47 -1.51 -13.98 4.87
C ALA A 47 -2.49 -15.02 5.45
N LYS A 48 -2.84 -14.91 6.73
CA LYS A 48 -3.85 -15.78 7.36
C LYS A 48 -5.26 -15.59 6.78
N ILE A 49 -5.68 -14.35 6.55
CA ILE A 49 -7.02 -14.05 6.00
C ILE A 49 -7.20 -14.65 4.60
N LEU A 50 -6.15 -14.60 3.79
CA LEU A 50 -6.17 -15.02 2.39
C LEU A 50 -5.73 -16.45 2.14
N ASP A 51 -5.33 -17.18 3.19
CA ASP A 51 -4.74 -18.52 3.10
C ASP A 51 -3.49 -18.55 2.19
N LEU A 52 -2.60 -17.58 2.42
CA LEU A 52 -1.32 -17.41 1.73
C LEU A 52 -0.16 -17.56 2.73
N THR A 53 1.04 -17.79 2.21
CA THR A 53 2.25 -17.75 3.04
C THR A 53 2.72 -16.30 3.24
N PRO A 54 3.33 -15.95 4.40
CA PRO A 54 3.89 -14.62 4.60
C PRO A 54 4.89 -14.18 3.50
N PRO A 55 5.77 -15.05 2.96
CA PRO A 55 6.61 -14.69 1.82
C PRO A 55 5.85 -14.23 0.58
N GLN A 56 4.72 -14.86 0.23
CA GLN A 56 3.91 -14.45 -0.93
C GLN A 56 3.35 -13.03 -0.76
N VAL A 57 2.97 -12.65 0.47
CA VAL A 57 2.54 -11.29 0.79
C VAL A 57 3.72 -10.32 0.71
N PHE A 58 4.88 -10.70 1.24
CA PHE A 58 6.09 -9.89 1.22
C PHE A 58 6.62 -9.64 -0.20
N GLU A 59 6.64 -10.65 -1.06
CA GLU A 59 6.96 -10.53 -2.49
C GLU A 59 6.04 -9.52 -3.18
N THR A 60 4.73 -9.59 -2.87
CA THR A 60 3.76 -8.67 -3.47
C THR A 60 3.99 -7.23 -2.98
N VAL A 61 4.18 -7.03 -1.67
CA VAL A 61 4.33 -5.69 -1.11
C VAL A 61 5.64 -5.02 -1.53
N THR A 62 6.70 -5.80 -1.76
CA THR A 62 7.99 -5.30 -2.26
C THR A 62 7.99 -5.04 -3.76
N PHE A 63 7.14 -5.73 -4.52
CA PHE A 63 6.99 -5.53 -5.96
C PHE A 63 6.28 -4.20 -6.30
N TYR A 64 5.22 -3.85 -5.56
CA TYR A 64 4.46 -2.62 -5.80
C TYR A 64 5.04 -1.44 -5.01
N THR A 65 5.67 -0.51 -5.71
CA THR A 65 6.34 0.68 -5.12
C THR A 65 5.41 1.62 -4.34
N MET A 66 4.09 1.48 -4.48
CA MET A 66 3.10 2.29 -3.76
C MET A 66 2.93 1.90 -2.29
N PHE A 67 3.40 0.70 -1.89
CA PHE A 67 3.37 0.29 -0.50
C PHE A 67 4.67 0.69 0.22
N ASN A 68 4.50 1.47 1.28
CA ASN A 68 5.58 1.87 2.17
C ASN A 68 5.81 0.76 3.19
N LEU A 69 7.05 0.31 3.31
CA LEU A 69 7.47 -0.69 4.32
C LEU A 69 7.96 -0.07 5.62
N LYS A 70 8.03 1.26 5.67
CA LYS A 70 8.52 2.04 6.80
C LYS A 70 7.58 3.23 7.03
N PRO A 71 7.47 3.72 8.27
CA PRO A 71 6.70 4.93 8.56
C PRO A 71 7.15 6.10 7.68
N ILE A 72 6.19 6.82 7.13
CA ILE A 72 6.38 8.05 6.34
C ILE A 72 5.74 9.24 7.06
N GLY A 73 6.03 10.46 6.60
CA GLY A 73 5.38 11.67 7.11
C GLY A 73 3.89 11.74 6.75
N THR A 74 3.19 12.72 7.34
CA THR A 74 1.75 12.97 7.09
C THR A 74 1.43 13.18 5.61
N PHE A 75 2.35 13.80 4.88
CA PHE A 75 2.23 14.06 3.45
C PHE A 75 3.36 13.36 2.69
N HIS A 76 2.99 12.48 1.76
CA HIS A 76 3.92 11.84 0.83
C HIS A 76 3.87 12.56 -0.53
N LEU A 77 4.79 13.50 -0.73
CA LEU A 77 4.88 14.27 -1.98
C LEU A 77 5.57 13.44 -3.07
N GLN A 78 4.84 13.08 -4.12
CA GLN A 78 5.35 12.36 -5.28
C GLN A 78 5.25 13.24 -6.52
N VAL A 79 6.39 13.69 -7.02
CA VAL A 79 6.46 14.54 -8.23
C VAL A 79 6.76 13.68 -9.44
N CYS A 80 5.92 13.78 -10.47
CA CYS A 80 6.13 13.12 -11.75
C CYS A 80 7.44 13.60 -12.39
N ARG A 81 8.32 12.66 -12.75
CA ARG A 81 9.58 12.93 -13.49
C ARG A 81 9.64 12.22 -14.85
N SER A 82 8.51 11.79 -15.39
CA SER A 82 8.44 11.24 -16.74
C SER A 82 8.70 12.33 -17.78
N LEU A 83 9.01 11.94 -19.03
CA LEU A 83 9.43 12.86 -20.09
C LEU A 83 8.50 14.06 -20.25
N MET A 84 7.17 13.84 -20.26
CA MET A 84 6.21 14.92 -20.45
C MET A 84 6.21 15.91 -19.29
N CYS A 85 6.34 15.43 -18.05
CA CYS A 85 6.43 16.28 -16.87
C CYS A 85 7.75 17.06 -16.86
N ALA A 86 8.85 16.44 -17.28
CA ALA A 86 10.16 17.09 -17.38
C ALA A 86 10.15 18.25 -18.40
N LEU A 87 9.55 18.04 -19.58
CA LEU A 87 9.46 19.06 -20.63
C LEU A 87 8.64 20.30 -20.23
N VAL A 88 7.69 20.15 -19.31
CA VAL A 88 6.79 21.23 -18.86
C VAL A 88 7.21 21.82 -17.50
N GLY A 89 8.41 21.49 -17.01
CA GLY A 89 8.98 22.15 -15.83
C GLY A 89 8.78 21.43 -14.49
N SER A 90 8.66 20.09 -14.47
CA SER A 90 8.62 19.34 -13.19
C SER A 90 9.85 19.58 -12.29
N GLU A 91 10.98 20.00 -12.86
CA GLU A 91 12.19 20.34 -12.09
C GLU A 91 12.00 21.61 -11.25
N ASP A 92 11.28 22.60 -11.76
CA ASP A 92 10.95 23.83 -11.02
C ASP A 92 10.08 23.50 -9.80
N VAL A 93 9.10 22.61 -9.96
CA VAL A 93 8.25 22.12 -8.88
C VAL A 93 9.08 21.45 -7.78
N VAL A 94 10.03 20.60 -8.16
CA VAL A 94 10.96 19.98 -7.19
C VAL A 94 11.82 21.04 -6.50
N GLY A 95 12.24 22.08 -7.23
CA GLY A 95 12.96 23.22 -6.67
C GLY A 95 12.16 23.96 -5.59
N TRP A 96 10.88 24.25 -5.84
CA TRP A 96 10.00 24.90 -4.86
C TRP A 96 9.73 24.08 -3.62
N ILE A 97 9.68 22.75 -3.73
CA ILE A 97 9.43 21.86 -2.58
C ILE A 97 10.66 21.73 -1.68
N LYS A 98 11.87 21.86 -2.24
CA LYS A 98 13.13 21.69 -1.50
C LYS A 98 13.60 22.95 -0.77
N ASN A 99 13.15 24.12 -1.20
CA ASN A 99 13.50 25.43 -0.63
C ASN A 99 12.51 25.85 0.45
#